data_AF-A0A5J5AID9-F1
#
_entry.id   AF-A0A5J5AID9-F1
#
_cell.length_a   1.000
_cell.length_b   1.000
_cell.length_c   1.000
_cell.angle_alpha   90.00
_cell.angle_beta   90.00
_cell.angle_gamma   90.00
#
_symmetry.space_group_name_H-M   'P 1'
#
loop_
_entity.id
_entity.type
_entity.pdbx_description
1 polymer ?
#
loop_
_entity_poly.entity_id
_entity_poly.type
_entity_poly.pdbx_seq_one_letter_code
_entity_poly.pdbx_strand_id
1 'polypeptide(L)'
;MELDGNANRLSAKRLMGKVAVITGGARGIGAATARLFAENGAHVVIADILDELGSSLADSIGCRYIHCDVAKEDDVESAVQLALTWKGQLDIMFNNAGIGGTGGSITNQDMDKTKVLFAINVNGMIHGIKHAARAMIMGRKGGSIICTSSSAANMGGLASHAYSSSKAAVLGIMRSTACELGEHGIRVNCVSPHGVPTEMLVNAYRKFLGRMDVTPEEVTTIVGEKGSLLTRESSKHGRCDASGDVSS
;
A
#
# COMPACT_ATOMS: atom_id res chain seq x y z
N MET A 1 1.63 40.39 -29.92
CA MET A 1 2.47 40.25 -28.71
C MET A 1 1.80 39.18 -27.87
N GLU A 2 2.13 37.93 -28.19
CA GLU A 2 1.54 36.73 -27.57
C GLU A 2 1.94 36.67 -26.09
N LEU A 3 0.97 36.41 -25.24
CA LEU A 3 1.18 36.00 -23.87
C LEU A 3 1.39 34.49 -23.90
N ASP A 4 2.66 34.08 -23.93
CA ASP A 4 3.06 32.68 -23.80
C ASP A 4 2.71 32.18 -22.38
N GLY A 5 1.52 31.61 -22.29
CA GLY A 5 0.98 30.97 -21.12
C GLY A 5 1.73 29.68 -20.82
N ASN A 6 2.72 29.79 -19.93
CA ASN A 6 3.03 28.77 -18.95
C ASN A 6 3.64 27.45 -19.47
N ALA A 7 4.71 27.55 -20.25
CA ALA A 7 5.63 26.45 -20.56
C ALA A 7 6.55 26.05 -19.38
N ASN A 8 6.24 26.45 -18.14
CA ASN A 8 7.06 26.16 -16.94
C ASN A 8 6.55 24.94 -16.13
N ARG A 9 5.73 24.08 -16.74
CA ARG A 9 5.20 22.83 -16.15
C ARG A 9 6.01 21.59 -16.53
N LEU A 10 7.20 21.76 -17.09
CA LEU A 10 8.22 20.70 -17.14
C LEU A 10 8.75 20.47 -15.72
N SER A 11 7.96 19.71 -14.97
CA SER A 11 8.28 19.03 -13.72
C SER A 11 9.80 18.90 -13.49
N ALA A 12 10.34 19.70 -12.56
CA ALA A 12 11.62 19.41 -11.96
C ALA A 12 11.56 17.96 -11.45
N LYS A 13 12.31 17.05 -12.05
CA LYS A 13 12.32 15.60 -11.73
C LYS A 13 12.52 15.41 -10.22
N ARG A 14 11.41 15.28 -9.48
CA ARG A 14 11.39 15.52 -8.01
C ARG A 14 12.19 14.49 -7.23
N LEU A 15 12.49 13.35 -7.86
CA LEU A 15 13.19 12.21 -7.30
C LEU A 15 14.49 11.92 -8.06
N MET A 16 15.05 12.92 -8.75
CA MET A 16 16.27 12.75 -9.54
C MET A 16 17.38 12.08 -8.71
N GLY A 17 17.85 10.93 -9.17
CA GLY A 17 18.95 10.17 -8.57
C GLY A 17 18.57 9.41 -7.29
N LYS A 18 17.31 9.48 -6.83
CA LYS A 18 16.84 8.72 -5.67
C LYS A 18 16.67 7.25 -6.02
N VAL A 19 17.00 6.37 -5.09
CA VAL A 19 16.87 4.91 -5.25
C VAL A 19 15.68 4.42 -4.43
N ALA A 20 14.73 3.77 -5.09
CA ALA A 20 13.49 3.30 -4.49
C ALA A 20 13.32 1.80 -4.65
N VAL A 21 12.86 1.12 -3.61
CA VAL A 21 12.33 -0.25 -3.68
C VAL A 21 10.82 -0.20 -3.45
N ILE A 22 10.05 -0.85 -4.32
CA ILE A 22 8.59 -0.89 -4.24
C ILE A 22 8.12 -2.35 -4.22
N THR A 23 7.52 -2.79 -3.11
CA THR A 23 6.92 -4.11 -3.02
C THR A 23 5.48 -4.12 -3.56
N GLY A 24 5.06 -5.21 -4.18
CA GLY A 24 3.77 -5.25 -4.88
C GLY A 24 3.75 -4.29 -6.08
N GLY A 25 4.91 -4.09 -6.71
CA GLY A 25 5.14 -3.08 -7.73
C GLY A 25 4.73 -3.48 -9.15
N ALA A 26 4.29 -4.71 -9.39
CA ALA A 26 3.96 -5.18 -10.75
C ALA A 26 2.58 -4.70 -11.25
N ARG A 27 1.66 -4.33 -10.35
CA ARG A 27 0.30 -3.88 -10.72
C ARG A 27 -0.30 -2.85 -9.76
N GLY A 28 -1.45 -2.29 -10.13
CA GLY A 28 -2.25 -1.41 -9.29
C GLY A 28 -1.47 -0.18 -8.81
N ILE A 29 -1.62 0.17 -7.53
CA ILE A 29 -0.96 1.33 -6.91
C ILE A 29 0.56 1.22 -6.99
N GLY A 30 1.14 0.02 -6.81
CA GLY A 30 2.58 -0.18 -6.86
C GLY A 30 3.15 0.11 -8.26
N ALA A 31 2.52 -0.43 -9.31
CA ALA A 31 2.93 -0.16 -10.69
C ALA A 31 2.78 1.32 -11.07
N ALA A 32 1.67 1.95 -10.71
CA ALA A 32 1.47 3.38 -10.94
C ALA A 32 2.54 4.21 -10.23
N THR A 33 2.92 3.83 -9.00
CA THR A 33 3.98 4.49 -8.24
C THR A 33 5.35 4.29 -8.88
N ALA A 34 5.66 3.08 -9.35
CA ALA A 34 6.91 2.78 -10.03
C ALA A 34 7.09 3.63 -11.29
N ARG A 35 6.05 3.73 -12.14
CA ARG A 35 6.03 4.59 -13.32
C ARG A 35 6.27 6.05 -12.94
N LEU A 36 5.49 6.57 -11.99
CA LEU A 36 5.59 7.97 -11.56
C LEU A 36 6.97 8.29 -10.96
N PHE A 37 7.56 7.37 -10.20
CA PHE A 37 8.88 7.55 -9.61
C PHE A 37 9.97 7.57 -10.68
N ALA A 38 9.91 6.65 -11.66
CA ALA A 38 10.83 6.62 -12.79
C ALA A 38 10.71 7.89 -13.66
N GLU A 39 9.49 8.34 -13.97
CA GLU A 39 9.23 9.61 -14.66
C GLU A 39 9.83 10.81 -13.92
N ASN A 40 9.85 10.77 -12.58
CA ASN A 40 10.45 11.77 -11.72
C ASN A 40 11.96 11.56 -11.47
N GLY A 41 12.62 10.67 -12.21
CA GLY A 41 14.08 10.48 -12.21
C GLY A 41 14.63 9.55 -11.14
N ALA A 42 13.77 8.78 -10.47
CA ALA A 42 14.22 7.76 -9.52
C ALA A 42 14.75 6.51 -10.23
N HIS A 43 15.67 5.80 -9.59
CA HIS A 43 16.04 4.43 -9.91
C HIS A 43 15.16 3.49 -9.09
N VAL A 44 14.30 2.72 -9.74
CA VAL A 44 13.32 1.87 -9.05
C VAL A 44 13.68 0.39 -9.16
N VAL A 45 13.59 -0.31 -8.04
CA VAL A 45 13.53 -1.77 -7.95
C VAL A 45 12.08 -2.16 -7.68
N ILE A 46 11.49 -2.90 -8.61
CA ILE A 46 10.16 -3.50 -8.51
C ILE A 46 10.34 -4.88 -7.88
N ALA A 47 9.76 -5.06 -6.70
CA ALA A 47 9.75 -6.32 -5.96
C ALA A 47 8.32 -6.88 -5.96
N ASP A 48 8.10 -8.04 -6.57
CA ASP A 48 6.76 -8.63 -6.69
C ASP A 48 6.86 -10.14 -6.91
N ILE A 49 5.77 -10.88 -6.73
CA ILE A 49 5.68 -12.32 -7.05
C ILE A 49 5.22 -12.58 -8.49
N LEU A 50 4.77 -11.54 -9.20
CA LEU A 50 4.30 -11.63 -10.58
C LEU A 50 5.45 -11.41 -11.57
N ASP A 51 6.28 -12.44 -11.77
CA ASP A 51 7.55 -12.35 -12.52
C ASP A 51 7.43 -11.72 -13.91
N GLU A 52 6.54 -12.25 -14.75
CA GLU A 52 6.39 -11.77 -16.13
C GLU A 52 5.93 -10.32 -16.19
N LEU A 53 4.92 -9.97 -15.38
CA LEU A 53 4.34 -8.63 -15.35
C LEU A 53 5.32 -7.60 -14.76
N GLY A 54 6.02 -7.97 -13.69
CA GLY A 54 7.01 -7.15 -13.01
C GLY A 54 8.23 -6.89 -13.88
N SER A 55 8.77 -7.92 -14.54
CA SER A 55 9.89 -7.77 -15.47
C SER A 55 9.53 -6.92 -16.67
N SER A 56 8.38 -7.19 -17.32
CA SER A 56 7.91 -6.41 -18.47
C SER A 56 7.72 -4.93 -18.12
N LEU A 57 7.14 -4.65 -16.95
CA LEU A 57 7.02 -3.28 -16.45
C LEU A 57 8.40 -2.65 -16.25
N ALA A 58 9.30 -3.30 -15.51
CA ALA A 58 10.63 -2.79 -15.21
C ALA A 58 11.41 -2.42 -16.49
N ASP A 59 11.39 -3.30 -17.49
CA ASP A 59 12.02 -3.07 -18.79
C ASP A 59 11.43 -1.83 -19.49
N SER A 60 10.09 -1.70 -19.48
CA SER A 60 9.40 -0.58 -20.14
C SER A 60 9.72 0.80 -19.54
N ILE A 61 10.16 0.87 -18.28
CA ILE A 61 10.45 2.13 -17.58
C ILE A 61 11.92 2.25 -17.12
N GLY A 62 12.82 1.38 -17.61
CA GLY A 62 14.26 1.44 -17.30
C GLY A 62 14.61 1.17 -15.83
N CYS A 63 13.86 0.27 -15.19
CA CYS A 63 13.98 -0.10 -13.79
C CYS A 63 14.52 -1.54 -13.64
N ARG A 64 14.63 -2.03 -12.39
CA ARG A 64 15.02 -3.42 -12.11
C ARG A 64 13.84 -4.18 -11.51
N TYR A 65 13.75 -5.46 -11.82
CA TYR A 65 12.79 -6.38 -11.22
C TYR A 65 13.50 -7.43 -10.37
N ILE A 66 12.85 -7.89 -9.30
CA ILE A 66 13.24 -9.04 -8.51
C ILE A 66 12.00 -9.77 -7.98
N HIS A 67 12.01 -11.11 -8.06
CA HIS A 67 10.99 -11.93 -7.40
C HIS A 67 11.04 -11.68 -5.90
N CYS A 68 9.90 -11.37 -5.29
CA CYS A 68 9.84 -11.09 -3.87
C CYS A 68 8.49 -11.47 -3.26
N ASP A 69 8.47 -12.59 -2.54
CA ASP A 69 7.39 -12.92 -1.62
C ASP A 69 7.66 -12.23 -0.27
N VAL A 70 6.95 -11.14 0.00
CA VAL A 70 7.16 -10.34 1.23
C VAL A 70 6.84 -11.11 2.51
N ALA A 71 6.18 -12.27 2.46
CA ALA A 71 6.03 -13.13 3.63
C ALA A 71 7.33 -13.84 4.03
N LYS A 72 8.33 -13.86 3.14
CA LYS A 72 9.67 -14.40 3.36
C LYS A 72 10.64 -13.24 3.57
N GLU A 73 11.31 -13.22 4.71
CA GLU A 73 12.21 -12.13 5.06
C GLU A 73 13.38 -11.99 4.06
N ASP A 74 13.99 -13.11 3.66
CA ASP A 74 15.16 -13.16 2.78
C ASP A 74 14.89 -12.54 1.39
N ASP A 75 13.67 -12.69 0.88
CA ASP A 75 13.23 -12.09 -0.38
C ASP A 75 13.23 -10.55 -0.28
N VAL A 76 12.77 -10.01 0.86
CA VAL A 76 12.75 -8.55 1.10
C VAL A 76 14.15 -8.00 1.32
N GLU A 77 15.00 -8.72 2.05
CA GLU A 77 16.42 -8.39 2.20
C GLU A 77 17.11 -8.33 0.84
N SER A 78 16.86 -9.33 -0.02
CA SER A 78 17.41 -9.40 -1.37
C SER A 78 16.99 -8.22 -2.25
N ALA A 79 15.74 -7.77 -2.15
CA ALA A 79 15.27 -6.59 -2.88
C ALA A 79 15.98 -5.30 -2.43
N VAL A 80 16.22 -5.12 -1.13
CA VAL A 80 17.02 -4.01 -0.60
C VAL A 80 18.48 -4.13 -1.05
N GLN A 81 19.05 -5.33 -0.99
CA GLN A 81 20.43 -5.58 -1.41
C GLN A 81 20.64 -5.33 -2.91
N LEU A 82 19.65 -5.60 -3.74
CA LEU A 82 19.69 -5.27 -5.17
C LEU A 82 19.81 -3.75 -5.38
N ALA A 83 19.05 -2.93 -4.64
CA ALA A 83 19.16 -1.47 -4.70
C ALA A 83 20.56 -0.98 -4.28
N LEU A 84 21.09 -1.54 -3.18
CA LEU A 84 22.44 -1.24 -2.70
C LEU A 84 23.52 -1.64 -3.71
N THR A 85 23.41 -2.81 -4.32
CA THR A 85 24.40 -3.29 -5.31
C THR A 85 24.32 -2.49 -6.61
N TRP A 86 23.11 -2.09 -7.02
CA TRP A 86 22.91 -1.36 -8.27
C TRP A 86 23.30 0.10 -8.19
N LYS A 87 23.02 0.79 -7.07
CA LYS A 87 23.17 2.24 -6.95
C LYS A 87 23.91 2.71 -5.69
N GLY A 88 24.35 1.80 -4.84
CA GLY A 88 25.13 2.10 -3.63
C GLY A 88 24.32 2.67 -2.47
N GLN A 89 23.00 2.82 -2.61
CA GLN A 89 22.15 3.42 -1.58
C GLN A 89 20.68 3.00 -1.72
N LEU A 90 19.91 3.25 -0.66
CA LEU A 90 18.44 3.20 -0.65
C LEU A 90 17.92 4.50 -0.05
N ASP A 91 17.10 5.25 -0.80
CA ASP A 91 16.48 6.48 -0.31
C ASP A 91 15.02 6.27 0.08
N ILE A 92 14.32 5.36 -0.61
CA ILE A 92 12.87 5.17 -0.47
C ILE A 92 12.54 3.68 -0.41
N MET A 93 11.81 3.27 0.63
CA MET A 93 11.15 1.96 0.67
C MET A 93 9.64 2.19 0.64
N PHE A 94 8.96 1.62 -0.36
CA PHE A 94 7.51 1.60 -0.40
C PHE A 94 6.99 0.19 -0.16
N ASN A 95 6.58 -0.06 1.08
CA ASN A 95 5.91 -1.29 1.49
C ASN A 95 4.44 -1.21 1.05
N ASN A 96 4.14 -1.76 -0.12
CA ASN A 96 2.81 -1.68 -0.74
C ASN A 96 2.15 -3.05 -0.93
N ALA A 97 2.93 -4.13 -1.00
CA ALA A 97 2.39 -5.49 -1.12
C ALA A 97 1.33 -5.80 -0.05
N GLY A 98 0.27 -6.50 -0.46
CA GLY A 98 -0.81 -6.89 0.45
C GLY A 98 -1.91 -7.68 -0.23
N ILE A 99 -2.75 -8.33 0.58
CA ILE A 99 -3.93 -9.08 0.17
C ILE A 99 -5.15 -8.70 1.02
N GLY A 100 -6.35 -8.82 0.43
CA GLY A 100 -7.63 -8.50 1.09
C GLY A 100 -8.16 -9.58 2.05
N GLY A 101 -7.64 -10.81 1.96
CA GLY A 101 -8.12 -11.95 2.74
C GLY A 101 -9.53 -12.41 2.37
N THR A 102 -10.10 -13.24 3.24
CA THR A 102 -11.49 -13.72 3.13
C THR A 102 -12.41 -12.91 4.02
N GLY A 103 -13.54 -12.48 3.47
CA GLY A 103 -14.65 -11.92 4.25
C GLY A 103 -15.48 -13.01 4.93
N GLY A 104 -16.47 -12.60 5.73
CA GLY A 104 -17.37 -13.51 6.44
C GLY A 104 -17.67 -13.04 7.86
N SER A 105 -18.51 -13.81 8.57
CA SER A 105 -18.79 -13.61 9.99
C SER A 105 -17.55 -13.87 10.85
N ILE A 106 -17.35 -13.05 11.90
CA ILE A 106 -16.30 -13.26 12.89
C ILE A 106 -16.37 -14.65 13.55
N THR A 107 -17.56 -15.23 13.68
CA THR A 107 -17.78 -16.56 14.29
C THR A 107 -17.20 -17.70 13.46
N ASN A 108 -16.98 -17.47 12.16
CA ASN A 108 -16.51 -18.47 11.20
C ASN A 108 -15.16 -18.07 10.60
N GLN A 109 -14.42 -17.19 11.27
CA GLN A 109 -13.15 -16.67 10.76
C GLN A 109 -12.12 -17.80 10.65
N ASP A 110 -11.62 -18.00 9.44
CA ASP A 110 -10.56 -18.96 9.16
C ASP A 110 -9.21 -18.41 9.65
N MET A 111 -8.71 -19.01 10.73
CA MET A 111 -7.49 -18.55 11.38
C MET A 111 -6.22 -18.86 10.57
N ASP A 112 -6.22 -19.88 9.72
CA ASP A 112 -5.05 -20.17 8.88
C ASP A 112 -4.95 -19.18 7.73
N LYS A 113 -6.07 -18.81 7.11
CA LYS A 113 -6.10 -17.68 6.15
C LYS A 113 -5.75 -16.35 6.80
N THR A 114 -6.13 -16.16 8.05
CA THR A 114 -5.76 -14.98 8.84
C THR A 114 -4.25 -14.93 9.05
N LYS A 115 -3.60 -16.04 9.40
CA LYS A 115 -2.13 -16.11 9.54
C LYS A 115 -1.42 -15.74 8.23
N VAL A 116 -1.87 -16.29 7.09
CA VAL A 116 -1.31 -15.96 5.77
C VAL A 116 -1.45 -14.47 5.46
N LEU A 117 -2.63 -13.90 5.73
CA LEU A 117 -2.86 -12.47 5.54
C LEU A 117 -1.93 -11.61 6.42
N PHE A 118 -1.72 -11.98 7.68
CA PHE A 118 -0.81 -11.25 8.56
C PHE A 118 0.65 -11.40 8.14
N ALA A 119 1.07 -12.58 7.68
CA ALA A 119 2.41 -12.80 7.15
C ALA A 119 2.71 -11.85 5.99
N ILE A 120 1.76 -11.65 5.08
CA ILE A 120 1.93 -10.74 3.93
C ILE A 120 1.76 -9.28 4.36
N ASN A 121 0.62 -8.92 4.96
CA ASN A 121 0.23 -7.53 5.19
C ASN A 121 0.97 -6.87 6.34
N VAL A 122 1.43 -7.64 7.33
CA VAL A 122 2.07 -7.13 8.55
C VAL A 122 3.54 -7.52 8.57
N ASN A 123 3.87 -8.82 8.51
CA ASN A 123 5.28 -9.22 8.58
C ASN A 123 6.06 -8.68 7.36
N GLY A 124 5.48 -8.71 6.16
CA GLY A 124 6.10 -8.08 4.98
C GLY A 124 6.42 -6.59 5.16
N MET A 125 5.58 -5.84 5.88
CA MET A 125 5.86 -4.43 6.20
C MET A 125 6.99 -4.31 7.22
N ILE A 126 7.00 -5.19 8.24
CA ILE A 126 8.07 -5.24 9.25
C ILE A 126 9.41 -5.57 8.59
N HIS A 127 9.47 -6.60 7.74
CA HIS A 127 10.67 -6.96 7.00
C HIS A 127 11.18 -5.79 6.16
N GLY A 128 10.28 -5.12 5.45
CA GLY A 128 10.61 -3.95 4.64
C GLY A 128 11.12 -2.77 5.46
N ILE A 129 10.48 -2.45 6.59
CA ILE A 129 10.96 -1.40 7.51
C ILE A 129 12.34 -1.77 8.07
N LYS A 130 12.50 -3.00 8.58
CA LYS A 130 13.73 -3.50 9.20
C LYS A 130 14.93 -3.36 8.26
N HIS A 131 14.82 -3.90 7.05
CA HIS A 131 15.94 -3.93 6.11
C HIS A 131 16.20 -2.57 5.47
N ALA A 132 15.16 -1.79 5.17
CA ALA A 132 15.33 -0.43 4.68
C ALA A 132 15.98 0.48 5.72
N ALA A 133 15.53 0.42 6.98
CA ALA A 133 16.10 1.20 8.08
C ALA A 133 17.58 0.86 8.28
N ARG A 134 17.93 -0.44 8.31
CA ARG A 134 19.32 -0.90 8.38
C ARG A 134 20.17 -0.30 7.26
N ALA A 135 19.71 -0.38 6.01
CA ALA A 135 20.41 0.17 4.85
C ALA A 135 20.59 1.70 4.94
N MET A 136 19.55 2.42 5.33
CA MET A 136 19.56 3.89 5.46
C MET A 136 20.45 4.38 6.60
N ILE A 137 20.45 3.69 7.75
CA ILE A 137 21.31 3.98 8.91
C ILE A 137 22.78 3.78 8.53
N MET A 138 23.12 2.65 7.90
CA MET A 138 24.48 2.39 7.43
C MET A 138 24.94 3.44 6.41
N GLY A 139 24.02 3.87 5.53
CA GLY A 139 24.28 4.91 4.53
C GLY A 139 24.42 6.32 5.11
N ARG A 140 23.95 6.58 6.34
CA ARG A 140 24.01 7.89 7.05
C ARG A 140 23.45 9.08 6.26
N LYS A 141 22.44 8.83 5.42
CA LYS A 141 21.80 9.85 4.55
C LYS A 141 20.32 10.08 4.87
N GLY A 142 19.80 9.42 5.91
CA GLY A 142 18.36 9.37 6.20
C GLY A 142 17.59 8.63 5.10
N GLY A 143 16.27 8.80 5.07
CA GLY A 143 15.43 8.20 4.04
C GLY A 143 13.94 8.29 4.29
N SER A 144 13.15 7.64 3.44
CA SER A 144 11.70 7.64 3.50
C SER A 144 11.15 6.22 3.38
N ILE A 145 10.51 5.74 4.44
CA ILE A 145 9.78 4.48 4.45
C ILE A 145 8.28 4.80 4.40
N ILE A 146 7.59 4.23 3.43
CA ILE A 146 6.17 4.46 3.17
C ILE A 146 5.48 3.10 3.28
N CYS A 147 4.38 3.03 4.03
CA CYS A 147 3.59 1.82 4.17
C CYS A 147 2.15 2.04 3.66
N THR A 148 1.58 1.05 2.97
CA THR A 148 0.17 1.09 2.55
C THR A 148 -0.73 0.52 3.64
N SER A 149 -1.45 1.41 4.35
CA SER A 149 -2.55 1.06 5.24
C SER A 149 -3.89 1.05 4.47
N SER A 150 -4.99 1.44 5.09
CA SER A 150 -6.31 1.55 4.47
C SER A 150 -7.24 2.41 5.32
N SER A 151 -8.24 3.04 4.71
CA SER A 151 -9.37 3.62 5.44
C SER A 151 -10.05 2.61 6.38
N ALA A 152 -10.04 1.31 6.02
CA ALA A 152 -10.56 0.21 6.82
C ALA A 152 -9.79 -0.03 8.14
N ALA A 153 -8.64 0.61 8.34
CA ALA A 153 -7.91 0.61 9.61
C ALA A 153 -8.54 1.55 10.65
N ASN A 154 -9.23 2.60 10.20
CA ASN A 154 -9.84 3.62 11.06
C ASN A 154 -11.37 3.55 11.08
N MET A 155 -11.98 3.00 10.04
CA MET A 155 -13.44 2.87 9.89
C MET A 155 -13.83 1.40 9.77
N GLY A 156 -14.67 0.94 10.69
CA GLY A 156 -15.25 -0.40 10.65
C GLY A 156 -16.21 -0.60 9.48
N GLY A 157 -16.38 -1.86 9.05
CA GLY A 157 -17.36 -2.24 8.02
C GLY A 157 -16.91 -2.06 6.57
N LEU A 158 -15.70 -1.56 6.32
CA LEU A 158 -15.19 -1.35 4.95
C LEU A 158 -14.47 -2.56 4.34
N ALA A 159 -14.09 -3.55 5.16
CA ALA A 159 -13.36 -4.73 4.73
C ALA A 159 -13.56 -5.90 5.70
N SER A 160 -12.93 -7.05 5.41
CA SER A 160 -12.91 -8.20 6.31
C SER A 160 -12.25 -7.85 7.65
N HIS A 161 -12.67 -8.52 8.73
CA HIS A 161 -12.11 -8.30 10.06
C HIS A 161 -10.59 -8.45 10.09
N ALA A 162 -10.06 -9.54 9.52
CA ALA A 162 -8.61 -9.77 9.45
C ALA A 162 -7.88 -8.68 8.65
N TYR A 163 -8.45 -8.20 7.53
CA TYR A 163 -7.85 -7.11 6.76
C TYR A 163 -7.80 -5.82 7.57
N SER A 164 -8.94 -5.40 8.15
CA SER A 164 -9.01 -4.22 9.02
C SER A 164 -8.01 -4.29 10.17
N SER A 165 -7.95 -5.43 10.88
CA SER A 165 -6.97 -5.64 11.95
C SER A 165 -5.52 -5.54 11.44
N SER A 166 -5.21 -6.14 10.29
CA SER A 166 -3.85 -6.05 9.71
C SER A 166 -3.46 -4.61 9.36
N LYS A 167 -4.38 -3.82 8.78
CA LYS A 167 -4.10 -2.43 8.40
C LYS A 167 -4.03 -1.49 9.61
N ALA A 168 -4.75 -1.79 10.69
CA ALA A 168 -4.57 -1.14 11.99
C ALA A 168 -3.19 -1.48 12.60
N ALA A 169 -2.73 -2.73 12.52
CA ALA A 169 -1.39 -3.12 12.97
C ALA A 169 -0.29 -2.35 12.21
N VAL A 170 -0.45 -2.14 10.90
CA VAL A 170 0.46 -1.30 10.10
C VAL A 170 0.54 0.14 10.62
N LEU A 171 -0.58 0.74 11.05
CA LEU A 171 -0.55 2.07 11.67
C LEU A 171 0.24 2.08 12.99
N GLY A 172 0.09 1.03 13.80
CA GLY A 172 0.84 0.87 15.06
C GLY A 172 2.34 0.78 14.83
N ILE A 173 2.78 -0.11 13.94
CA ILE A 173 4.20 -0.32 13.62
C ILE A 173 4.81 0.94 13.02
N MET A 174 4.10 1.62 12.12
CA MET A 174 4.57 2.88 11.55
C MET A 174 4.82 3.94 12.62
N ARG A 175 3.86 4.15 13.54
CA ARG A 175 4.02 5.14 14.62
C ARG A 175 5.21 4.80 15.52
N SER A 176 5.32 3.55 15.92
CA SER A 176 6.43 3.08 16.77
C SER A 176 7.80 3.32 16.12
N THR A 177 7.94 2.92 14.86
CA THR A 177 9.22 3.00 14.13
C THR A 177 9.54 4.42 13.66
N ALA A 178 8.55 5.28 13.43
CA ALA A 178 8.78 6.69 13.13
C ALA A 178 9.44 7.43 14.30
N CYS A 179 9.05 7.11 15.54
CA CYS A 179 9.64 7.71 16.74
C CYS A 179 11.11 7.30 16.93
N GLU A 180 11.42 6.02 16.74
CA GLU A 180 12.78 5.49 16.84
C GLU A 180 13.68 6.02 15.72
N LEU A 181 13.27 5.83 14.46
CA LEU A 181 14.14 6.09 13.30
C LEU A 181 14.32 7.57 12.97
N GLY A 182 13.56 8.46 13.62
CA GLY A 182 13.66 9.89 13.46
C GLY A 182 15.05 10.44 13.81
N GLU A 183 15.73 9.87 14.80
CA GLU A 183 17.10 10.28 15.19
C GLU A 183 18.13 10.05 14.07
N HIS A 184 17.83 9.14 13.14
CA HIS A 184 18.66 8.83 11.98
C HIS A 184 18.26 9.61 10.71
N GLY A 185 17.33 10.57 10.81
CA GLY A 185 16.80 11.30 9.66
C GLY A 185 15.93 10.44 8.74
N ILE A 186 15.41 9.33 9.24
CA ILE A 186 14.53 8.42 8.49
C ILE A 186 13.08 8.71 8.88
N ARG A 187 12.24 8.97 7.89
CA ARG A 187 10.80 9.18 8.09
C ARG A 187 10.06 7.89 7.79
N VAL A 188 9.15 7.49 8.66
CA VAL A 188 8.20 6.38 8.40
C VAL A 188 6.79 6.95 8.37
N ASN A 189 6.04 6.71 7.29
CA ASN A 189 4.67 7.22 7.12
C ASN A 189 3.76 6.15 6.51
N CYS A 190 2.45 6.31 6.69
CA CYS A 190 1.44 5.50 6.01
C CYS A 190 0.62 6.33 5.01
N VAL A 191 0.31 5.72 3.87
CA VAL A 191 -0.79 6.15 3.01
C VAL A 191 -1.99 5.24 3.25
N SER A 192 -3.20 5.81 3.36
CA SER A 192 -4.43 5.05 3.66
C SER A 192 -5.45 5.25 2.55
N PRO A 193 -5.34 4.53 1.42
CA PRO A 193 -6.31 4.61 0.35
C PRO A 193 -7.71 4.20 0.83
N HIS A 194 -8.72 4.84 0.26
CA HIS A 194 -10.10 4.35 0.28
C HIS A 194 -10.30 3.35 -0.87
N GLY A 195 -11.49 3.28 -1.48
CA GLY A 195 -11.71 2.43 -2.64
C GLY A 195 -10.97 2.94 -3.87
N VAL A 196 -9.85 2.28 -4.22
CA VAL A 196 -9.15 2.46 -5.48
C VAL A 196 -9.47 1.24 -6.35
N PRO A 197 -9.92 1.39 -7.61
CA PRO A 197 -10.35 0.31 -8.50
C PRO A 197 -9.16 -0.51 -9.03
N THR A 198 -8.38 -1.07 -8.11
CA THR A 198 -7.33 -2.04 -8.39
C THR A 198 -7.93 -3.43 -8.52
N GLU A 199 -7.21 -4.35 -9.16
CA GLU A 199 -7.62 -5.74 -9.28
C GLU A 199 -7.95 -6.39 -7.92
N MET A 200 -7.31 -5.96 -6.82
CA MET A 200 -7.65 -6.41 -5.47
C MET A 200 -9.08 -6.01 -5.08
N LEU A 201 -9.45 -4.75 -5.27
CA LEU A 201 -10.77 -4.24 -4.89
C LEU A 201 -11.85 -4.82 -5.81
N VAL A 202 -11.59 -4.86 -7.12
CA VAL A 202 -12.53 -5.44 -8.09
C VAL A 202 -12.83 -6.90 -7.75
N ASN A 203 -11.83 -7.71 -7.44
CA ASN A 203 -12.05 -9.09 -7.01
C ASN A 203 -12.79 -9.22 -5.66
N ALA A 204 -12.60 -8.27 -4.75
CA ALA A 204 -13.39 -8.24 -3.51
C ALA A 204 -14.88 -7.99 -3.81
N TYR A 205 -15.18 -7.04 -4.70
CA TYR A 205 -16.57 -6.76 -5.13
C TYR A 205 -17.18 -7.92 -5.91
N ARG A 206 -16.43 -8.59 -6.78
CA ARG A 206 -16.91 -9.79 -7.50
C ARG A 206 -17.39 -10.87 -6.53
N LYS A 207 -16.58 -11.13 -5.48
CA LYS A 207 -16.92 -12.11 -4.43
C LYS A 207 -18.11 -11.64 -3.58
N PHE A 208 -18.13 -10.38 -3.18
CA PHE A 208 -19.19 -9.82 -2.34
C PHE A 208 -20.55 -9.81 -3.04
N LEU A 209 -20.58 -9.46 -4.33
CA LEU A 209 -21.80 -9.39 -5.14
C LEU A 209 -22.19 -10.74 -5.77
N GLY A 210 -21.33 -11.77 -5.67
CA GLY A 210 -21.53 -13.05 -6.37
C GLY A 210 -21.54 -12.92 -7.89
N ARG A 211 -20.86 -11.90 -8.44
CA ARG A 211 -20.87 -11.52 -9.86
C ARG A 211 -19.45 -11.42 -10.40
N MET A 212 -19.09 -12.24 -11.38
CA MET A 212 -17.73 -12.25 -11.94
C MET A 212 -17.49 -11.17 -13.01
N ASP A 213 -18.56 -10.61 -13.55
CA ASP A 213 -18.57 -9.60 -14.62
C ASP A 213 -18.32 -8.16 -14.11
N VAL A 214 -18.17 -7.96 -12.80
CA VAL A 214 -17.95 -6.62 -12.22
C VAL A 214 -16.67 -5.99 -12.78
N THR A 215 -16.81 -4.76 -13.30
CA THR A 215 -15.73 -4.00 -13.94
C THR A 215 -15.09 -2.98 -12.98
N PRO A 216 -13.85 -2.52 -13.24
CA PRO A 216 -13.22 -1.42 -12.49
C PRO A 216 -14.05 -0.13 -12.48
N GLU A 217 -14.74 0.18 -13.59
CA GLU A 217 -15.62 1.35 -13.71
C GLU A 217 -16.83 1.22 -12.79
N GLU A 218 -17.47 0.05 -12.77
CA GLU A 218 -18.57 -0.23 -11.84
C GLU A 218 -18.13 -0.09 -10.38
N VAL A 219 -16.96 -0.63 -10.03
CA VAL A 219 -16.40 -0.48 -8.68
C VAL A 219 -16.17 0.99 -8.34
N THR A 220 -15.66 1.78 -9.30
CA THR A 220 -15.44 3.22 -9.11
C THR A 220 -16.75 3.95 -8.82
N THR A 221 -17.81 3.66 -9.58
CA THR A 221 -19.14 4.22 -9.36
C THR A 221 -19.68 3.84 -7.99
N ILE A 222 -19.64 2.55 -7.62
CA ILE A 222 -20.14 2.09 -6.32
C ILE A 222 -19.38 2.73 -5.16
N VAL A 223 -18.06 2.85 -5.26
CA VAL A 223 -17.23 3.52 -4.27
C VAL A 223 -17.55 5.02 -4.20
N GLY A 224 -17.77 5.67 -5.34
CA GLY A 224 -18.13 7.09 -5.42
C GLY A 224 -19.48 7.39 -4.77
N GLU A 225 -20.49 6.57 -5.08
CA GLU A 225 -21.85 6.72 -4.53
C GLU A 225 -21.89 6.42 -3.03
N LYS A 226 -21.26 5.32 -2.58
CA LYS A 226 -21.22 4.96 -1.15
C LYS A 226 -20.27 5.84 -0.34
N GLY A 227 -19.20 6.35 -0.96
CA GLY A 227 -18.28 7.32 -0.37
C GLY A 227 -18.89 8.72 -0.23
N SER A 228 -19.89 9.04 -1.06
CA SER A 228 -20.68 10.29 -0.99
C SER A 228 -21.71 10.31 0.15
N LEU A 229 -21.87 9.24 0.95
CA LEU A 229 -22.79 9.20 2.11
C LEU A 229 -22.33 10.08 3.30
N LEU A 230 -21.37 10.98 3.10
CA LEU A 230 -21.13 12.15 3.95
C LEU A 230 -22.09 13.31 3.66
N THR A 231 -23.04 13.18 2.71
CA THR A 231 -24.22 14.05 2.67
C THR A 231 -25.29 13.54 3.65
N ARG A 232 -25.80 14.49 4.43
CA ARG A 232 -26.48 14.39 5.73
C ARG A 232 -27.85 13.70 5.73
N GLU A 233 -28.13 12.74 4.85
CA GLU A 233 -29.49 12.17 4.68
C GLU A 233 -29.62 10.66 4.89
N SER A 234 -28.57 9.93 5.27
CA SER A 234 -28.68 8.50 5.63
C SER A 234 -29.02 8.25 7.11
N SER A 235 -29.70 9.20 7.77
CA SER A 235 -30.15 9.07 9.17
C SER A 235 -31.43 8.24 9.36
N LYS A 236 -31.85 7.42 8.39
CA LYS A 236 -33.14 6.71 8.48
C LYS A 236 -33.12 5.18 8.47
N HIS A 237 -32.02 4.48 8.21
CA HIS A 237 -32.05 2.99 8.20
C HIS A 237 -30.83 2.31 8.83
N GLY A 238 -30.36 2.82 9.97
CA GLY A 238 -29.27 2.18 10.71
C GLY A 238 -29.13 2.70 12.14
N ARG A 239 -30.21 2.73 12.92
CA ARG A 239 -30.10 2.86 14.38
C ARG A 239 -29.93 1.47 14.97
N CYS A 240 -28.74 1.20 15.49
CA CYS A 240 -28.62 0.34 16.66
C CYS A 240 -29.23 1.13 17.84
N ASP A 241 -30.54 0.97 18.07
CA ASP A 241 -31.16 1.43 19.30
C ASP A 241 -30.70 0.49 20.42
N ALA A 242 -29.67 0.92 21.15
CA ALA A 242 -29.29 0.36 22.44
C ALA A 242 -29.54 1.44 23.51
N SER A 243 -30.80 1.53 23.95
CA SER A 243 -31.15 2.12 25.24
C SER A 243 -32.51 1.57 25.66
N GLY A 244 -32.49 0.35 26.20
CA GLY A 244 -33.55 -0.14 27.04
C GLY A 244 -33.50 0.56 28.40
N ASP A 245 -34.68 0.90 28.90
CA ASP A 245 -34.96 1.48 30.21
C ASP A 245 -34.18 0.83 31.36
N VAL A 246 -33.63 1.67 32.24
CA VAL A 246 -33.43 1.34 33.66
C VAL A 246 -33.81 2.56 34.50
N SER A 247 -34.66 2.31 35.49
CA SER A 247 -35.08 3.12 36.66
C SER A 247 -35.99 4.34 36.43
N SER A 248 -37.30 4.18 36.68
CA SER A 248 -37.95 4.28 38.01
C SER A 248 -39.40 3.82 37.92
#